data_AF-A0A2W6XD23-F1
#
_entry.id   AF-A0A2W6XD23-F1
#
_cell.length_a   1.000
_cell.length_b   1.000
_cell.length_c   1.000
_cell.angle_alpha   90.00
_cell.angle_beta   90.00
_cell.angle_gamma   90.00
#
_symmetry.space_group_name_H-M   'P 1'
#
loop_
_entity.id
_entity.type
_entity.pdbx_description
1 polymer ?
#
loop_
_entity_poly.entity_id
_entity_poly.type
_entity_poly.pdbx_seq_one_letter_code
_entity_poly.pdbx_strand_id
1 'polypeptide(L)' 'MTAKVFSASREAVRCASCSALLFKSEPGALAGVVEIKCRRCSALNVLRPSSPNPIASRAAEERNEHHGSRFRGSA' A
#
# COMPACT_ATOMS: atom_id res chain seq x y z
N MET A 1 -36.74 8.49 7.84
CA MET A 1 -35.30 8.72 7.59
C MET A 1 -34.82 7.67 6.60
N THR A 2 -34.98 7.92 5.30
CA THR A 2 -34.60 6.96 4.24
C THR A 2 -33.13 7.18 3.89
N ALA A 3 -32.29 6.18 4.16
CA ALA A 3 -30.90 6.21 3.73
C ALA A 3 -30.88 6.25 2.18
N LYS A 4 -30.42 7.36 1.61
CA LYS A 4 -30.09 7.44 0.18
C LYS A 4 -28.95 6.45 -0.06
N VAL A 5 -29.23 5.36 -0.77
CA VAL A 5 -28.20 4.51 -1.36
C VAL A 5 -27.64 5.28 -2.55
N PHE A 6 -26.68 6.17 -2.28
CA PHE A 6 -25.83 6.70 -3.34
C PHE A 6 -25.07 5.51 -3.93
N SER A 7 -25.08 5.35 -5.25
CA SER A 7 -24.36 4.28 -5.94
C SER A 7 -22.89 4.33 -5.54
N ALA A 8 -22.51 3.43 -4.65
CA ALA A 8 -21.26 3.48 -3.93
C ALA A 8 -20.25 2.63 -4.73
N SER A 9 -19.27 3.30 -5.33
CA SER A 9 -18.28 2.69 -6.21
C SER A 9 -17.32 1.83 -5.40
N ARG A 10 -17.69 0.57 -5.20
CA ARG A 10 -16.89 -0.39 -4.44
C ARG A 10 -15.62 -0.80 -5.19
N GLU A 11 -14.46 -0.59 -4.57
CA GLU A 11 -13.18 -1.07 -5.07
C GLU A 11 -12.94 -2.53 -4.65
N ALA A 12 -12.29 -3.29 -5.53
CA ALA A 12 -11.98 -4.70 -5.29
C ALA A 12 -10.60 -4.83 -4.64
N VAL A 13 -10.56 -5.35 -3.42
CA VAL A 13 -9.31 -5.66 -2.73
C VAL A 13 -8.91 -7.10 -3.03
N ARG A 14 -7.68 -7.29 -3.53
CA ARG A 14 -7.17 -8.57 -4.02
C ARG A 14 -5.98 -9.03 -3.20
N CYS A 15 -5.80 -10.35 -3.15
CA CYS A 15 -4.65 -10.96 -2.50
C CYS A 15 -3.36 -10.59 -3.24
N ALA A 16 -2.35 -10.14 -2.50
CA ALA A 16 -1.05 -9.79 -3.06
C ALA A 16 -0.29 -10.99 -3.65
N SER A 17 -0.61 -12.22 -3.20
CA SER A 17 0.06 -13.44 -3.66
C SER A 17 -0.61 -14.09 -4.87
N CYS A 18 -1.95 -14.17 -4.93
CA CYS A 18 -2.65 -14.94 -5.98
C CYS A 18 -3.76 -14.18 -6.71
N SER A 19 -3.86 -12.85 -6.51
CA SER A 19 -4.84 -11.93 -7.12
C SER A 19 -6.33 -12.29 -6.93
N ALA A 20 -6.62 -13.32 -6.13
CA ALA A 20 -7.96 -13.69 -5.72
C ALA A 20 -8.65 -12.53 -4.99
N LEU A 21 -9.93 -12.34 -5.25
CA LEU A 21 -10.74 -11.35 -4.55
C LEU A 21 -10.80 -11.71 -3.06
N LEU A 22 -10.46 -10.75 -2.20
CA LEU A 22 -10.60 -10.87 -0.76
C LEU A 22 -11.95 -10.32 -0.31
N PHE A 23 -12.22 -9.06 -0.64
CA PHE A 23 -13.50 -8.38 -0.41
C PHE A 23 -13.61 -7.14 -1.31
N LYS A 24 -14.75 -6.43 -1.24
CA LYS A 24 -14.94 -5.13 -1.86
C LYS A 24 -15.28 -4.08 -0.79
N SER A 25 -14.77 -2.86 -0.93
CA SER A 25 -14.98 -1.78 0.04
C SER A 25 -15.30 -0.47 -0.66
N GLU A 26 -15.97 0.44 0.06
CA GLU A 26 -16.03 1.85 -0.37
C GLU A 26 -14.68 2.54 -0.15
N PRO A 27 -14.37 3.61 -0.89
CA PRO A 27 -13.22 4.45 -0.62
C PRO A 27 -13.22 4.93 0.83
N GLY A 28 -12.12 4.73 1.54
CA GLY A 28 -11.98 5.16 2.93
C GLY A 28 -12.74 4.33 3.97
N ALA A 29 -13.31 3.17 3.60
CA ALA A 29 -14.01 2.30 4.57
C ALA A 29 -13.07 1.66 5.63
N LEU A 30 -11.76 1.64 5.38
CA LEU A 30 -10.77 1.10 6.32
C LEU A 30 -10.33 2.19 7.30
N ALA A 31 -10.91 2.17 8.51
CA ALA A 31 -10.49 3.06 9.61
C ALA A 31 -9.26 2.54 10.39
N GLY A 32 -8.85 1.30 10.17
CA GLY A 32 -7.74 0.65 10.87
C GLY A 32 -7.11 -0.49 10.06
N VAL A 33 -6.16 -1.19 10.68
CA VAL A 33 -5.49 -2.35 10.05
C VAL A 33 -6.48 -3.51 9.92
N VAL A 34 -6.49 -4.15 8.75
CA VAL A 34 -7.26 -5.38 8.49
C VAL A 34 -6.30 -6.51 8.17
N GLU A 35 -6.36 -7.58 8.95
CA GLU A 35 -5.65 -8.83 8.67
C GLU A 35 -6.65 -9.85 8.12
N ILE A 36 -6.40 -10.34 6.90
CA ILE A 36 -7.31 -11.28 6.23
C ILE A 36 -6.54 -12.42 5.55
N LYS A 37 -7.01 -13.65 5.79
CA LYS A 37 -6.49 -14.85 5.14
C LYS A 37 -7.11 -15.06 3.77
N CYS A 38 -6.28 -15.29 2.77
CA CYS A 38 -6.74 -15.68 1.44
C CYS A 38 -7.29 -17.11 1.46
N ARG A 39 -8.55 -17.28 1.04
CA ARG A 39 -9.19 -18.60 0.90
C ARG A 39 -8.56 -19.49 -0.18
N ARG A 40 -7.87 -18.89 -1.17
CA ARG A 40 -7.31 -19.60 -2.33
C ARG A 40 -5.86 -20.05 -2.13
N CYS A 41 -4.99 -19.18 -1.60
CA CYS A 41 -3.55 -19.48 -1.42
C CYS A 41 -3.07 -19.46 0.04
N SER A 42 -3.97 -19.29 1.01
CA SER A 42 -3.66 -19.28 2.45
C SER A 42 -2.82 -18.12 2.96
N ALA A 43 -2.34 -17.21 2.10
CA ALA A 43 -1.56 -16.03 2.51
C ALA A 43 -2.35 -15.13 3.48
N LEU A 44 -1.70 -14.66 4.56
CA LEU A 44 -2.21 -13.59 5.40
C LEU A 44 -1.84 -12.24 4.77
N ASN A 45 -2.86 -11.42 4.50
CA ASN A 45 -2.71 -10.09 3.92
C ASN A 45 -2.99 -9.05 5.01
N VAL A 46 -2.08 -8.11 5.20
CA VAL A 46 -2.22 -6.99 6.14
C VAL A 46 -2.50 -5.73 5.33
N LEU A 47 -3.74 -5.25 5.38
CA LEU A 47 -4.19 -4.06 4.68
C LEU A 47 -4.19 -2.88 5.65
N ARG A 48 -3.60 -1.77 5.23
CA ARG A 48 -3.52 -0.54 6.04
C ARG A 48 -4.40 0.53 5.41
N PRO A 49 -4.99 1.43 6.22
CA PRO A 49 -5.66 2.62 5.70
C PRO A 49 -4.70 3.42 4.82
N SER A 50 -5.25 4.05 3.78
CA SER A 50 -4.52 5.05 3.01
C SER A 50 -4.00 6.13 3.95
N SER A 51 -2.73 6.51 3.82
CA SER A 51 -2.12 7.59 4.60
C SER A 51 -3.02 8.84 4.52
N PRO A 52 -3.34 9.50 5.65
CA PRO A 52 -4.06 10.78 5.62
C PRO A 52 -3.23 11.90 4.99
N ASN A 53 -1.92 11.69 4.78
CA ASN A 53 -1.05 12.62 4.07
C ASN A 53 -0.80 12.13 2.62
N PRO A 54 -1.33 12.81 1.60
CA PRO A 54 -1.04 12.52 0.19
C PRO A 54 0.40 12.89 -0.21
N ILE A 55 1.12 13.66 0.61
CA ILE A 55 2.50 14.11 0.40
C ILE A 55 3.44 13.25 1.24
N ALA A 56 3.48 11.95 0.94
CA ALA A 56 4.65 11.12 1.23
C ALA A 56 5.28 10.71 -0.11
N SER A 57 5.47 11.70 -1.00
CA SER A 57 6.49 11.57 -2.03
C SER A 57 7.80 11.30 -1.32
N ARG A 58 8.48 10.23 -1.73
CA ARG A 58 9.79 9.78 -1.25
C ARG A 58 10.64 10.99 -0.87
N ALA A 59 11.22 10.96 0.34
CA ALA A 59 12.20 11.93 0.79
C ALA A 59 13.15 12.28 -0.36
N ALA A 60 13.33 13.59 -0.58
CA ALA A 60 14.13 14.16 -1.64
C ALA A 60 15.50 13.46 -1.76
N GLU A 61 15.75 12.78 -2.88
CA GLU A 61 17.11 12.46 -3.28
C GLU A 61 17.69 13.65 -4.05
N GLU A 62 17.99 14.74 -3.33
CA GLU A 62 19.06 15.63 -3.77
C GLU A 62 20.39 14.91 -3.49
N ARG A 63 20.76 13.99 -4.39
CA ARG A 63 22.13 13.46 -4.43
C ARG A 63 23.00 14.51 -5.11
N ASN A 64 23.40 15.53 -4.36
CA ASN A 64 24.48 16.42 -4.75
C ASN A 64 25.77 16.03 -4.00
N GLU A 65 26.66 15.39 -4.76
CA GLU A 65 28.12 15.50 -4.73
C GLU A 65 29.01 14.66 -3.77
N HIS A 66 29.83 13.86 -4.45
CA HIS A 66 31.28 13.76 -4.31
C HIS A 66 31.89 13.33 -2.96
N HIS A 67 31.79 12.05 -2.65
CA HIS A 67 32.84 11.37 -1.87
C HIS A 67 33.34 10.13 -2.59
N GLY A 68 34.39 10.32 -3.39
CA GLY A 68 35.10 9.24 -4.06
C GLY A 68 36.56 9.59 -4.32
N SER A 69 37.41 9.64 -3.28
CA SER A 69 38.85 9.47 -3.49
C SER A 69 39.23 8.01 -3.21
N ARG A 70 39.58 7.32 -4.28
CA ARG A 70 39.94 5.90 -4.35
C ARG A 70 41.13 5.59 -3.43
N PHE A 71 40.93 4.70 -2.46
CA PHE A 71 42.02 3.87 -1.95
C PHE A 71 42.25 2.73 -2.95
N ARG A 72 43.38 2.79 -3.67
CA ARG A 72 44.04 1.59 -4.21
C ARG A 72 45.54 1.83 -4.16
N GLY A 73 46.17 1.27 -3.13
CA GLY A 73 47.57 0.88 -3.24
C GLY A 73 47.70 -0.34 -4.16
N SER A 74 48.82 -0.43 -4.88
CA SER A 74 49.57 -1.66 -5.19
C SER A 74 50.64 -1.34 -6.26
N ALA A 75 51.91 -1.40 -5.86
CA ALA A 75 53.06 -2.04 -6.52
C ALA A 75 54.35 -1.52 -5.87
#